data_AF-A0A846SS94-F1
#
_entry.id   AF-A0A846SS94-F1
#
_cell.length_a   1.000
_cell.length_b   1.000
_cell.length_c   1.000
_cell.angle_alpha   90.00
_cell.angle_beta   90.00
_cell.angle_gamma   90.00
#
_symmetry.space_group_name_H-M   'P 1'
#
loop_
_entity.id
_entity.type
_entity.pdbx_description
1 polymer ?
#
loop_
_entity_poly.entity_id
_entity_poly.type
_entity_poly.pdbx_seq_one_letter_code
_entity_poly.pdbx_strand_id
1 'polypeptide(L)'
;MSDALFKEYEGRLPARILDDVKATLPEHAPEAKVRKVLELVQKEYVLSLVDPGESVGIITAESIGEPGTQMTLNTFHFAGVSEMNVTTGLPRLIEILDGRKTISTEMMEVYFDQEYLKKNDIRKVAELMKETTLQEYIDQISIDVVETKMTVTLATEKVKERGLSAAKIAVILKKSLKGFEVTTEKEKVFDCSRRIG
;
A
#
# COMPACT_ATOMS: atom_id res chain seq x y z
N MET A 1 44.57 16.69 10.02
CA MET A 1 44.48 17.46 11.28
C MET A 1 43.05 17.93 11.60
N SER A 2 42.09 17.73 10.70
CA SER A 2 40.66 18.00 10.90
C SER A 2 39.97 17.09 11.93
N ASP A 3 40.28 15.79 12.00
CA ASP A 3 39.49 14.84 12.80
C ASP A 3 39.56 15.02 14.31
N ALA A 4 40.62 15.61 14.85
CA ALA A 4 40.72 15.90 16.28
C ALA A 4 39.75 17.01 16.71
N LEU A 5 39.52 18.01 15.83
CA LEU A 5 38.54 19.07 16.05
C LEU A 5 37.13 18.51 16.05
N PHE A 6 36.77 17.65 15.09
CA PHE A 6 35.43 17.07 15.05
C PHE A 6 35.12 16.18 16.26
N LYS A 7 36.10 15.45 16.79
CA LYS A 7 35.95 14.65 18.02
C LYS A 7 35.58 15.46 19.26
N GLU A 8 36.00 16.72 19.34
CA GLU A 8 35.62 17.60 20.46
C GLU A 8 34.12 17.95 20.42
N TYR A 9 33.51 17.93 19.23
CA TYR A 9 32.09 18.24 19.02
C TYR A 9 31.20 17.01 18.91
N GLU A 10 31.75 15.78 18.93
CA GLU A 10 31.02 14.50 18.87
C GLU A 10 30.03 14.25 20.03
N GLY A 11 30.04 15.08 21.07
CA GLY A 11 29.04 15.05 22.16
C GLY A 11 28.10 16.26 22.21
N ARG A 12 28.35 17.29 21.38
CA ARG A 12 27.60 18.56 21.41
C ARG A 12 26.67 18.73 20.21
N LEU A 13 26.96 18.05 19.11
CA LEU A 13 26.17 18.09 17.88
C LEU A 13 25.81 16.67 17.44
N PRO A 14 24.62 16.48 16.83
CA PRO A 14 24.25 15.21 16.20
C PRO A 14 25.23 14.80 15.09
N ALA A 15 25.52 13.50 14.99
CA ALA A 15 26.47 12.94 14.02
C ALA A 15 26.16 13.34 12.56
N ARG A 16 24.88 13.37 12.19
CA ARG A 16 24.46 13.79 10.83
C ARG A 16 24.89 15.21 10.48
N ILE A 17 24.78 16.15 11.42
CA ILE A 17 25.20 17.54 11.20
C ILE A 17 26.72 17.61 11.04
N LEU A 18 27.47 16.81 11.80
CA LEU A 18 28.93 16.75 11.67
C LEU A 18 29.35 16.19 10.30
N ASP A 19 28.65 15.16 9.81
CA ASP A 19 28.90 14.57 8.49
C ASP A 19 28.55 15.55 7.36
N ASP A 20 27.43 16.26 7.47
CA ASP A 20 27.02 17.29 6.51
C ASP A 20 28.04 18.44 6.45
N VAL A 21 28.55 18.88 7.61
CA VAL A 21 29.58 19.91 7.69
C VAL A 21 30.88 19.42 7.04
N LYS A 22 31.28 18.15 7.24
CA LYS A 22 32.46 17.57 6.59
C LYS A 22 32.30 17.50 5.07
N ALA A 23 31.11 17.15 4.57
CA ALA A 23 30.82 17.09 3.14
C ALA A 23 30.79 18.48 2.47
N THR A 24 30.41 19.52 3.22
CA THR A 24 30.26 20.88 2.70
C THR A 24 31.56 21.70 2.79
N LEU A 25 32.52 21.28 3.60
CA LEU A 25 33.80 21.99 3.77
C LEU A 25 34.74 21.78 2.57
N PRO A 26 35.42 22.84 2.08
CA PRO A 26 36.40 22.71 1.01
C PRO A 26 37.66 21.95 1.48
N GLU A 27 38.26 21.15 0.60
CA GLU A 27 39.38 20.22 0.88
C GLU A 27 40.61 20.86 1.55
N HIS A 28 40.80 22.18 1.42
CA HIS A 28 41.91 22.95 2.01
C HIS A 28 41.45 24.18 2.81
N ALA A 29 40.45 24.00 3.68
CA ALA A 29 40.07 25.05 4.64
C ALA A 29 41.12 25.20 5.75
N PRO A 30 41.57 26.44 6.07
CA PRO A 30 42.42 26.66 7.23
C PRO A 30 41.67 26.32 8.52
N GLU A 31 42.34 25.65 9.46
CA GLU A 31 41.75 25.14 10.71
C GLU A 31 41.00 26.22 11.51
N ALA A 32 41.48 27.47 11.49
CA ALA A 32 40.82 28.60 12.13
C ALA A 32 39.42 28.90 11.55
N LYS A 33 39.22 28.74 10.24
CA LYS A 33 37.91 28.91 9.60
C LYS A 33 37.00 27.72 9.91
N VAL A 34 37.53 26.50 9.91
CA VAL A 34 36.77 25.28 10.26
C VAL A 34 36.24 25.37 11.70
N ARG A 35 37.08 25.78 12.64
CA ARG A 35 36.68 25.99 14.03
C ARG A 35 35.58 27.04 14.16
N LYS A 36 35.69 28.16 13.43
CA LYS A 36 34.66 29.21 13.44
C LYS A 36 33.33 28.73 12.86
N VAL A 37 33.35 27.91 11.81
CA VAL A 37 32.13 27.30 11.25
C VAL A 37 31.50 26.36 12.28
N LEU A 38 32.28 25.49 12.92
CA LEU A 38 31.77 24.57 13.95
C LEU A 38 31.19 25.32 15.15
N GLU A 39 31.82 26.41 15.58
CA GLU A 39 31.30 27.27 16.65
C GLU A 39 29.97 27.94 16.26
N LEU A 40 29.86 28.44 15.03
CA LEU A 40 28.62 29.03 14.52
C LEU A 40 27.49 27.99 14.41
N VAL A 41 27.79 26.80 13.88
CA VAL A 41 26.82 25.69 13.80
C VAL A 41 26.38 25.26 15.20
N GLN A 42 27.29 25.17 16.14
CA GLN A 42 26.94 24.86 17.53
C GLN A 42 26.05 25.94 18.13
N LYS A 43 26.38 27.21 17.90
CA LYS A 43 25.58 28.34 18.39
C LYS A 43 24.17 28.31 17.80
N GLU A 44 24.04 28.12 16.49
CA GLU A 44 22.75 28.07 15.81
C GLU A 44 21.91 26.87 16.27
N TYR A 45 22.55 25.72 16.49
CA TYR A 45 21.89 24.54 17.03
C TYR A 45 21.29 24.80 18.40
N VAL A 46 22.06 25.41 19.31
CA VAL A 46 21.59 25.75 20.67
C VAL A 46 20.47 26.80 20.62
N LEU A 47 20.54 27.78 19.72
CA LEU A 47 19.50 28.79 19.52
C LEU A 47 18.20 28.22 18.92
N SER A 48 18.31 27.12 18.16
CA SER A 48 17.16 26.45 17.54
C SER A 48 16.46 25.47 18.49
N LEU A 49 16.95 25.28 19.71
CA LEU A 49 16.30 24.44 20.71
C LEU A 49 15.01 25.11 21.20
N VAL A 50 14.00 24.30 21.47
CA VAL A 50 12.74 24.78 22.05
C VAL A 50 12.95 25.25 23.48
N ASP A 51 12.32 26.38 23.84
CA ASP A 51 12.37 26.91 25.19
C ASP A 51 11.63 26.00 26.19
N PRO A 52 12.17 25.82 27.41
CA PRO A 52 11.53 25.01 28.43
C PRO A 52 10.23 25.68 28.90
N GLY A 53 9.13 24.91 28.90
CA GLY A 53 7.80 25.41 29.29
C GLY A 53 6.88 25.75 28.12
N GLU A 54 7.37 25.64 26.88
CA GLU A 54 6.55 25.84 25.68
C GLU A 54 5.44 24.78 25.55
N SER A 55 4.25 25.20 25.13
CA SER A 55 3.08 24.32 24.99
C SER A 55 3.10 23.53 23.69
N VAL A 56 4.13 22.69 23.51
CA VAL A 56 4.37 21.91 22.28
C VAL A 56 3.18 21.03 21.88
N GLY A 57 2.41 20.51 22.84
CA GLY A 57 1.25 19.68 22.57
C GLY A 57 0.12 20.43 21.85
N ILE A 58 -0.18 21.66 22.27
CA ILE A 58 -1.23 22.50 21.66
C ILE A 58 -0.80 22.92 20.27
N ILE A 59 0.44 23.42 20.14
CA ILE A 59 1.00 23.87 18.86
C ILE A 59 1.02 22.70 17.86
N THR A 60 1.42 21.50 18.30
CA THR A 60 1.43 20.30 17.44
C THR A 60 0.02 19.91 17.00
N ALA A 61 -0.95 19.93 17.92
CA ALA A 61 -2.34 19.58 17.61
C ALA A 61 -2.96 20.54 16.58
N GLU A 62 -2.74 21.84 16.74
CA GLU A 62 -3.20 22.87 15.79
C GLU A 62 -2.49 22.73 14.43
N SER A 63 -1.16 22.58 14.43
CA SER A 63 -0.35 22.48 13.21
C SER A 63 -0.71 21.27 12.34
N ILE A 64 -1.10 20.15 12.95
CA ILE A 64 -1.57 18.95 12.22
C ILE A 64 -3.03 19.09 11.80
N GLY A 65 -3.87 19.76 12.59
CA GLY A 65 -5.31 19.89 12.37
C GLY A 65 -5.70 20.95 11.35
N GLU A 66 -4.99 22.09 11.30
CA GLU A 66 -5.30 23.21 10.41
C GLU A 66 -5.32 22.81 8.92
N PRO A 67 -4.30 22.09 8.40
CA PRO A 67 -4.31 21.64 7.01
C PRO A 67 -5.47 20.72 6.67
N GLY A 68 -6.00 19.97 7.66
CA GLY A 68 -7.12 19.05 7.45
C GLY A 68 -8.36 19.73 6.89
N THR A 69 -8.61 21.00 7.26
CA THR A 69 -9.72 21.80 6.72
C THR A 69 -9.48 22.25 5.28
N GLN A 70 -8.22 22.50 4.92
CA GLN A 70 -7.79 22.96 3.60
C GLN A 70 -7.65 21.80 2.59
N MET A 71 -7.38 20.59 3.06
CA MET A 71 -7.20 19.39 2.23
C MET A 71 -8.48 18.95 1.50
N THR A 72 -9.65 19.43 1.92
CA THR A 72 -10.95 19.07 1.33
C THR A 72 -11.24 19.73 -0.02
N LEU A 73 -10.56 20.83 -0.38
CA LEU A 73 -10.94 21.67 -1.53
C LEU A 73 -10.13 21.45 -2.82
N ASN A 74 -8.96 20.80 -2.77
CA ASN A 74 -7.99 20.82 -3.89
C ASN A 74 -7.75 19.48 -4.64
N THR A 75 -8.43 18.37 -4.31
CA THR A 75 -8.05 17.03 -4.80
C THR A 75 -9.05 16.31 -5.71
N PHE A 76 -10.21 16.90 -6.01
CA PHE A 76 -11.22 16.23 -6.86
C PHE A 76 -10.94 16.25 -8.37
N HIS A 77 -9.84 16.88 -8.83
CA HIS A 77 -9.54 17.05 -10.26
C HIS A 77 -8.28 16.32 -10.78
N PHE A 78 -7.69 15.38 -10.04
CA PHE A 78 -6.71 14.43 -10.62
C PHE A 78 -7.44 13.26 -11.30
N ALA A 79 -8.27 13.57 -12.29
CA ALA A 79 -8.91 12.58 -13.15
C ALA A 79 -7.89 12.08 -14.19
N GLY A 80 -7.18 10.97 -13.91
CA GLY A 80 -6.35 10.38 -14.97
C GLY A 80 -5.45 9.19 -14.63
N VAL A 81 -5.19 8.87 -13.37
CA VAL A 81 -4.34 7.72 -13.01
C VAL A 81 -5.16 6.74 -12.17
N SER A 82 -5.51 5.61 -12.78
CA SER A 82 -6.50 4.64 -12.28
C SER A 82 -6.06 3.83 -11.04
N GLU A 83 -4.94 4.17 -10.39
CA GLU A 83 -4.33 3.32 -9.34
C GLU A 83 -4.04 4.02 -8.01
N MET A 84 -4.28 5.32 -7.87
CA MET A 84 -4.17 5.98 -6.57
C MET A 84 -5.43 6.78 -6.29
N ASN A 85 -6.28 6.26 -5.42
CA ASN A 85 -7.38 7.01 -4.82
C ASN A 85 -6.81 8.12 -3.91
N VAL A 86 -6.43 9.25 -4.52
CA VAL A 86 -5.90 10.47 -3.86
C VAL A 86 -6.90 11.06 -2.84
N THR A 87 -8.15 10.60 -2.83
CA THR A 87 -9.22 11.06 -1.92
C THR A 87 -9.15 10.50 -0.49
N THR A 88 -8.13 9.70 -0.14
CA THR A 88 -8.08 9.01 1.18
C THR A 88 -7.22 9.68 2.24
N GLY A 89 -6.55 10.82 1.97
CA GLY A 89 -5.57 11.41 2.90
C GLY A 89 -6.12 11.73 4.29
N LEU A 90 -7.14 12.60 4.37
CA LEU A 90 -7.73 12.99 5.67
C LEU A 90 -8.47 11.83 6.35
N PRO A 91 -9.31 11.02 5.65
CA PRO A 91 -9.90 9.83 6.24
C PRO A 91 -8.85 8.86 6.81
N ARG A 92 -7.71 8.67 6.12
CA ARG A 92 -6.62 7.81 6.57
C ARG A 92 -5.92 8.35 7.81
N LEU A 93 -5.70 9.66 7.88
CA LEU A 93 -5.10 10.30 9.06
C LEU A 93 -5.99 10.11 10.30
N ILE A 94 -7.32 10.24 10.15
CA ILE A 94 -8.28 9.97 11.21
C ILE A 94 -8.24 8.49 11.63
N GLU A 95 -8.24 7.55 10.69
CA GLU A 95 -8.16 6.11 11.00
C GLU A 95 -6.92 5.75 11.85
N ILE A 96 -5.77 6.35 11.54
CA ILE A 96 -4.50 6.13 12.25
C ILE A 96 -4.56 6.72 13.66
N LEU A 97 -5.04 7.96 13.80
CA LEU A 97 -5.14 8.63 15.12
C LEU A 97 -6.18 7.97 16.03
N ASP A 98 -7.31 7.51 15.49
CA ASP A 98 -8.38 6.83 16.23
C ASP A 98 -8.00 5.40 16.64
N GLY A 99 -6.93 4.83 16.08
CA GLY A 99 -6.52 3.45 16.34
C GLY A 99 -7.58 2.41 15.91
N ARG A 100 -8.25 2.65 14.78
CA ARG A 100 -9.35 1.76 14.32
C ARG A 100 -8.84 0.35 14.03
N LYS A 101 -9.62 -0.65 14.48
CA LYS A 101 -9.31 -2.07 14.24
C LYS A 101 -9.42 -2.48 12.78
N THR A 102 -10.35 -1.89 12.04
CA THR A 102 -10.62 -2.17 10.62
C THR A 102 -10.43 -0.89 9.83
N ILE A 103 -9.57 -0.91 8.82
CA ILE A 103 -9.25 0.25 7.97
C ILE A 103 -9.92 0.10 6.61
N SER A 104 -10.31 1.22 5.98
CA SER A 104 -11.13 1.16 4.76
C SER A 104 -10.36 0.68 3.52
N THR A 105 -9.05 0.97 3.47
CA THR A 105 -8.16 0.57 2.37
C THR A 105 -6.93 -0.14 2.93
N GLU A 106 -7.04 -1.45 3.12
CA GLU A 106 -5.92 -2.30 3.55
C GLU A 106 -4.95 -2.50 2.38
N MET A 107 -3.67 -2.17 2.59
CA MET A 107 -2.61 -2.37 1.62
C MET A 107 -1.44 -3.09 2.29
N MET A 108 -0.78 -3.96 1.55
CA MET A 108 0.39 -4.72 2.00
C MET A 108 1.47 -4.65 0.93
N GLU A 109 2.69 -4.31 1.34
CA GLU A 109 3.88 -4.42 0.50
C GLU A 109 4.54 -5.78 0.77
N VAL A 110 4.59 -6.61 -0.26
CA VAL A 110 5.21 -7.95 -0.19
C VAL A 110 6.60 -7.89 -0.81
N TYR A 111 7.61 -8.12 0.02
CA TYR A 111 9.01 -8.18 -0.39
C TYR A 111 9.40 -9.62 -0.74
N PHE A 112 10.18 -9.79 -1.80
CA PHE A 112 10.69 -11.08 -2.25
C PHE A 112 12.22 -11.14 -2.08
N ASP A 113 12.72 -12.27 -1.60
CA ASP A 113 14.17 -12.52 -1.57
C ASP A 113 14.74 -12.59 -2.98
N GLN A 114 16.05 -12.30 -3.10
CA GLN A 114 16.72 -12.18 -4.40
C GLN A 114 16.60 -13.43 -5.29
N GLU A 115 16.44 -14.61 -4.67
CA GLU A 115 16.29 -15.89 -5.36
C GLU A 115 14.95 -16.01 -6.11
N TYR A 116 13.92 -15.29 -5.67
CA TYR A 116 12.55 -15.33 -6.22
C TYR A 116 12.22 -14.13 -7.12
N LEU A 117 13.20 -13.28 -7.43
CA LEU A 117 13.03 -12.09 -8.30
C LEU A 117 12.76 -12.41 -9.79
N LYS A 118 12.69 -13.69 -10.17
CA LYS A 118 12.32 -14.07 -11.54
C LYS A 118 10.85 -13.71 -11.78
N LYS A 119 10.59 -12.94 -12.84
CA LYS A 119 9.26 -12.41 -13.21
C LYS A 119 8.14 -13.48 -13.24
N ASN A 120 8.48 -14.72 -13.62
CA ASN A 120 7.53 -15.83 -13.66
C ASN A 120 7.12 -16.37 -12.29
N ASP A 121 7.97 -16.26 -11.27
CA ASP A 121 7.69 -16.78 -9.92
C ASP A 121 6.90 -15.75 -9.10
N ILE A 122 7.23 -14.46 -9.24
CA ILE A 122 6.47 -13.35 -8.62
C ILE A 122 5.00 -13.39 -9.06
N ARG A 123 4.74 -13.59 -10.36
CA ARG A 123 3.38 -13.65 -10.89
C ARG A 123 2.57 -14.81 -10.30
N LYS A 124 3.20 -15.99 -10.15
CA LYS A 124 2.55 -17.15 -9.53
C LYS A 124 2.22 -16.91 -8.06
N VAL A 125 3.12 -16.27 -7.31
CA VAL A 125 2.85 -15.95 -5.89
C VAL A 125 1.72 -14.91 -5.78
N ALA A 126 1.73 -13.87 -6.61
CA ALA A 126 0.66 -12.89 -6.66
C ALA A 126 -0.70 -13.54 -7.02
N GLU A 127 -0.70 -14.51 -7.93
CA GLU A 127 -1.89 -15.28 -8.28
C GLU A 127 -2.41 -16.15 -7.13
N LEU A 128 -1.52 -16.72 -6.32
CA LEU A 128 -1.87 -17.51 -5.13
C LEU A 128 -2.40 -16.64 -3.97
N MET A 129 -1.89 -15.41 -3.83
CA MET A 129 -2.34 -14.48 -2.79
C MET A 129 -3.68 -13.82 -3.12
N LYS A 130 -4.01 -13.67 -4.40
CA LYS A 130 -5.28 -13.08 -4.83
C LYS A 130 -6.43 -14.06 -4.57
N GLU A 131 -7.12 -13.88 -3.45
CA GLU A 131 -8.42 -14.48 -3.24
C GLU A 131 -9.39 -13.97 -4.31
N THR A 132 -10.18 -14.88 -4.89
CA THR A 132 -11.18 -14.53 -5.89
C THR A 132 -12.42 -15.33 -5.64
N THR A 133 -13.55 -14.67 -5.73
CA THR A 133 -14.85 -15.33 -5.64
C THR A 133 -15.27 -15.82 -7.03
N LEU A 134 -16.14 -16.84 -7.06
CA LEU A 134 -16.71 -17.35 -8.31
C LEU A 134 -17.45 -16.25 -9.09
N GLN A 135 -18.03 -15.28 -8.40
CA GLN A 135 -18.77 -14.15 -8.97
C GLN A 135 -17.93 -13.32 -9.94
N GLU A 136 -16.61 -13.19 -9.73
CA GLU A 136 -15.74 -12.42 -10.62
C GLU A 136 -15.57 -13.05 -12.01
N TYR A 137 -15.82 -14.36 -12.12
CA TYR A 137 -15.69 -15.15 -13.35
C TYR A 137 -17.01 -15.37 -14.08
N ILE A 138 -18.13 -14.97 -13.50
CA ILE A 138 -19.46 -15.14 -14.09
C ILE A 138 -19.81 -13.87 -14.85
N ASP A 139 -20.08 -13.99 -16.15
CA ASP A 139 -20.60 -12.88 -16.96
C ASP A 139 -22.11 -12.75 -16.78
N GLN A 140 -22.82 -13.88 -16.78
CA GLN A 140 -24.27 -13.90 -16.67
C GLN A 140 -24.77 -15.16 -15.97
N ILE A 141 -25.79 -14.99 -15.15
CA ILE A 141 -26.61 -16.08 -14.60
C ILE A 141 -28.00 -15.94 -15.21
N SER A 142 -28.44 -16.98 -15.92
CA SER A 142 -29.81 -17.10 -16.41
C SER A 142 -30.51 -18.21 -15.63
N ILE A 143 -31.74 -17.96 -15.20
CA ILE A 143 -32.55 -18.93 -14.47
C ILE A 143 -33.80 -19.20 -15.28
N ASP A 144 -33.96 -20.44 -15.70
CA ASP A 144 -35.16 -20.93 -16.36
C ASP A 144 -36.06 -21.61 -15.33
N VAL A 145 -37.13 -20.91 -14.94
CA VAL A 145 -38.02 -21.33 -13.84
C VAL A 145 -38.89 -22.52 -14.26
N VAL A 146 -39.21 -22.63 -15.56
CA VAL A 146 -40.07 -23.70 -16.09
C VAL A 146 -39.34 -25.04 -16.08
N GLU A 147 -38.09 -25.06 -16.54
CA GLU A 147 -37.25 -26.27 -16.55
C GLU A 147 -36.48 -26.47 -15.23
N THR A 148 -36.62 -25.55 -14.27
CA THR A 148 -35.84 -25.53 -13.02
C THR A 148 -34.33 -25.64 -13.30
N LYS A 149 -33.87 -24.89 -14.30
CA LYS A 149 -32.51 -24.95 -14.86
C LYS A 149 -31.79 -23.62 -14.63
N MET A 150 -30.60 -23.67 -14.04
CA MET A 150 -29.75 -22.48 -13.88
C MET A 150 -28.57 -22.58 -14.84
N THR A 151 -28.45 -21.61 -15.73
CA THR A 151 -27.40 -21.52 -16.74
C THR A 151 -26.42 -20.42 -16.34
N VAL A 152 -25.16 -20.81 -16.07
CA VAL A 152 -24.08 -19.89 -15.70
C VAL A 152 -23.10 -19.78 -16.85
N THR A 153 -22.96 -18.57 -17.39
CA THR A 153 -22.02 -18.25 -18.47
C THR A 153 -20.74 -17.65 -17.88
N LEU A 154 -19.60 -18.27 -18.16
CA LEU A 154 -18.30 -17.80 -17.68
C LEU A 154 -17.61 -16.81 -18.64
N ALA A 155 -16.90 -15.85 -18.05
CA ALA A 155 -16.04 -14.90 -18.72
C ALA A 155 -14.76 -15.57 -19.25
N THR A 156 -14.72 -15.89 -20.55
CA THR A 156 -13.60 -16.65 -21.14
C THR A 156 -12.25 -15.93 -21.08
N GLU A 157 -12.24 -14.59 -21.03
CA GLU A 157 -11.00 -13.82 -20.95
C GLU A 157 -10.36 -13.96 -19.57
N LYS A 158 -11.15 -13.72 -18.50
CA LYS A 158 -10.69 -13.82 -17.10
C LYS A 158 -10.31 -15.24 -16.68
N VAL A 159 -10.96 -16.25 -17.26
CA VAL A 159 -10.66 -17.67 -16.97
C VAL A 159 -9.35 -18.12 -17.63
N LYS A 160 -9.05 -17.62 -18.84
CA LYS A 160 -7.80 -17.93 -19.56
C LYS A 160 -6.58 -17.27 -18.92
N GLU A 161 -6.70 -16.04 -18.43
CA GLU A 161 -5.60 -15.32 -17.77
C GLU A 161 -5.05 -16.02 -16.53
N ARG A 162 -5.85 -16.88 -15.90
CA ARG A 162 -5.48 -17.64 -14.69
C ARG A 162 -5.11 -19.11 -14.91
N GLY A 163 -5.21 -19.62 -16.14
CA GLY A 163 -4.99 -21.04 -16.40
C GLY A 163 -5.93 -21.98 -15.62
N LEU A 164 -7.10 -21.48 -15.20
CA LEU A 164 -8.12 -22.28 -14.52
C LEU A 164 -8.80 -23.19 -15.56
N SER A 165 -8.69 -24.50 -15.38
CA SER A 165 -9.40 -25.44 -16.24
C SER A 165 -10.91 -25.43 -15.91
N ALA A 166 -11.76 -25.43 -16.93
CA ALA A 166 -13.22 -25.54 -16.78
C ALA A 166 -13.62 -26.75 -15.91
N ALA A 167 -12.80 -27.81 -15.91
CA ALA A 167 -12.95 -28.97 -15.04
C ALA A 167 -12.85 -28.65 -13.53
N LYS A 168 -11.91 -27.79 -13.11
CA LYS A 168 -11.80 -27.37 -11.70
C LYS A 168 -13.02 -26.55 -11.26
N ILE A 169 -13.52 -25.68 -12.13
CA ILE A 169 -14.72 -24.87 -11.87
C ILE A 169 -15.95 -25.77 -11.74
N ALA A 170 -16.08 -26.79 -12.60
CA ALA A 170 -17.15 -27.78 -12.51
C ALA A 170 -17.15 -28.55 -11.17
N VAL A 171 -15.98 -28.92 -10.65
CA VAL A 171 -15.85 -29.59 -9.36
C VAL A 171 -16.25 -28.66 -8.20
N ILE A 172 -15.85 -27.39 -8.25
CA ILE A 172 -16.25 -26.39 -7.26
C ILE A 172 -17.76 -26.17 -7.28
N LEU A 173 -18.36 -26.03 -8.47
CA LEU A 173 -19.80 -25.88 -8.65
C LEU A 173 -20.58 -27.09 -8.11
N LYS A 174 -20.13 -28.33 -8.39
CA LYS A 174 -20.76 -29.55 -7.85
C LYS A 174 -20.66 -29.64 -6.32
N LYS A 175 -19.56 -29.17 -5.73
CA LYS A 175 -19.37 -29.17 -4.28
C LYS A 175 -20.25 -28.12 -3.58
N SER A 176 -20.43 -26.96 -4.21
CA SER A 176 -21.23 -25.85 -3.68
C SER A 176 -22.74 -26.07 -3.87
N LEU A 177 -23.17 -26.68 -4.98
CA LEU A 177 -24.57 -26.95 -5.31
C LEU A 177 -24.93 -28.42 -5.05
N LYS A 178 -24.86 -28.84 -3.76
CA LYS A 178 -25.30 -30.18 -3.36
C LYS A 178 -26.78 -30.38 -3.72
N GLY A 179 -27.06 -31.27 -4.68
CA GLY A 179 -28.41 -31.58 -5.17
C GLY A 179 -28.73 -31.15 -6.60
N PHE A 180 -27.80 -30.46 -7.28
CA PHE A 180 -27.93 -30.11 -8.69
C PHE A 180 -26.96 -30.93 -9.56
N GLU A 181 -27.45 -31.49 -10.66
CA GLU A 181 -26.61 -32.05 -11.72
C GLU A 181 -26.05 -30.89 -12.54
N VAL A 182 -24.72 -30.78 -12.56
CA VAL A 182 -24.00 -29.78 -13.35
C VAL A 182 -23.59 -30.43 -14.68
N THR A 183 -24.29 -30.07 -15.75
CA THR A 183 -23.95 -30.43 -17.14
C THR A 183 -23.24 -29.28 -17.83
N THR A 184 -22.24 -29.58 -18.67
CA THR A 184 -21.45 -28.57 -19.36
C THR A 184 -21.88 -28.52 -20.82
N GLU A 185 -22.55 -27.45 -21.22
CA GLU A 185 -22.83 -27.18 -22.63
C GLU A 185 -21.71 -26.24 -23.14
N LYS A 186 -20.86 -26.75 -24.04
CA LYS A 186 -19.84 -25.96 -24.80
C LYS A 186 -18.66 -25.36 -24.00
N GLU A 187 -18.13 -26.03 -22.98
CA GLU A 187 -16.96 -25.61 -22.15
C GLU A 187 -17.08 -24.27 -21.41
N LYS A 188 -18.12 -23.48 -21.68
CA LYS A 188 -18.31 -22.10 -21.20
C LYS A 188 -19.61 -21.90 -20.43
N VAL A 189 -20.54 -22.83 -20.59
CA VAL A 189 -21.88 -22.75 -20.00
C VAL A 189 -22.09 -23.96 -19.09
N PHE A 190 -22.42 -23.68 -17.84
CA PHE A 190 -22.78 -24.70 -16.86
C PHE A 190 -24.26 -24.64 -16.61
N ASP A 191 -24.92 -25.77 -16.84
CA ASP A 191 -26.31 -25.98 -16.54
C ASP A 191 -26.42 -26.77 -15.25
N CYS A 192 -27.07 -26.17 -14.25
CA CYS A 192 -27.34 -26.79 -12.97
C CYS A 192 -28.84 -27.12 -12.91
N SER A 193 -29.20 -28.40 -13.02
CA SER A 193 -30.58 -28.87 -12.89
C SER A 193 -30.78 -29.59 -11.56
N ARG A 194 -31.89 -29.36 -10.87
CA ARG A 194 -32.15 -29.99 -9.57
C ARG A 194 -32.54 -31.45 -9.77
N ARG A 195 -31.89 -32.38 -9.05
CA ARG A 195 -32.37 -33.77 -8.99
C ARG A 195 -33.70 -33.79 -8.24
N ILE A 196 -34.80 -33.97 -8.97
CA ILE A 196 -36.10 -34.29 -8.39
C ILE A 196 -36.07 -35.80 -8.14
N GLY A 197 -35.74 -36.17 -6.91
CA GLY A 197 -35.92 -37.50 -6.35
C GLY A 197 -36.71 -37.37 -5.06
#